data_AF-A0A0V0I917-F1
#
_entry.id   AF-A0A0V0I917-F1
#
_cell.length_a   1.000
_cell.length_b   1.000
_cell.length_c   1.000
_cell.angle_alpha   90.00
_cell.angle_beta   90.00
_cell.angle_gamma   90.00
#
_symmetry.space_group_name_H-M   'P 1'
#
loop_
_entity.id
_entity.type
_entity.pdbx_description
1 polymer ?
#
loop_
_entity_poly.entity_id
_entity_poly.type
_entity_poly.pdbx_seq_one_letter_code
_entity_poly.pdbx_strand_id
1 'polypeptide(L)'
;MEGKKFAVLLCAEDSEYVKKKYGGYFGVFVRMLAEEGETWDFFRVAHGEFPTDDEIGEFDGFVITGSCNDAHGNDLWICKLLNLLKKIDSMKKKVLGICFGHQVFLFIYYFTRQKLYF
;
A
#
# COMPACT_ATOMS: atom_id res chain seq x y z
N MET A 1 -9.12 -4.05 23.87
CA MET A 1 -7.83 -4.17 23.16
C MET A 1 -8.06 -3.47 21.84
N GLU A 2 -7.42 -2.31 21.62
CA GLU A 2 -7.54 -1.58 20.36
C GLU A 2 -7.10 -2.50 19.22
N GLY A 3 -8.00 -2.72 18.26
CA GLY A 3 -7.71 -3.49 17.06
C GLY A 3 -6.67 -2.75 16.22
N LYS A 4 -5.74 -3.48 15.60
CA LYS A 4 -4.74 -2.86 14.72
C LYS A 4 -5.43 -2.27 13.49
N LYS A 5 -4.95 -1.13 13.02
CA LYS A 5 -5.48 -0.45 11.83
C LYS A 5 -4.45 -0.44 10.71
N PHE A 6 -4.83 -0.89 9.51
CA PHE A 6 -3.95 -0.95 8.35
C PHE A 6 -4.56 -0.22 7.16
N ALA A 7 -3.71 0.28 6.26
CA ALA A 7 -4.15 0.95 5.04
C ALA A 7 -3.54 0.32 3.79
N VAL A 8 -4.33 0.16 2.74
CA VAL A 8 -3.86 -0.29 1.43
C VAL A 8 -3.76 0.91 0.47
N LEU A 9 -2.54 1.22 0.04
CA LEU A 9 -2.23 2.23 -0.98
C LEU A 9 -2.38 1.60 -2.37
N LEU A 10 -3.51 1.87 -3.02
CA LEU A 10 -3.84 1.35 -4.35
C LEU A 10 -3.14 2.16 -5.45
N CYS A 11 -2.11 1.56 -6.05
CA CYS A 11 -1.34 2.15 -7.16
C CYS A 11 -1.86 1.74 -8.55
N ALA A 12 -2.97 1.02 -8.64
CA ALA A 12 -3.61 0.65 -9.90
C ALA A 12 -5.13 0.82 -9.81
N GLU A 13 -5.74 1.07 -10.96
CA GLU A 13 -7.19 0.94 -11.11
C GLU A 13 -7.59 -0.53 -11.04
N ASP A 14 -8.70 -0.80 -10.33
CA ASP A 14 -9.24 -2.14 -10.29
C ASP A 14 -9.70 -2.55 -11.70
N SER A 15 -9.13 -3.63 -12.24
CA SER A 15 -9.65 -4.22 -13.48
C SER A 15 -11.08 -4.72 -13.27
N GLU A 16 -11.90 -4.71 -14.32
CA GLU A 16 -13.29 -5.20 -14.23
C GLU A 16 -13.39 -6.63 -13.70
N TYR A 17 -12.41 -7.48 -14.05
CA TYR A 17 -12.30 -8.84 -13.54
C TYR A 17 -12.14 -8.87 -12.00
N VAL A 18 -11.21 -8.08 -11.47
CA VAL A 18 -10.93 -8.05 -10.03
C VAL A 18 -12.06 -7.37 -9.26
N LYS A 19 -12.68 -6.31 -9.82
CA LYS A 19 -13.91 -5.72 -9.27
C LYS A 19 -15.00 -6.77 -9.11
N LYS A 20 -15.30 -7.51 -10.17
CA LYS A 20 -16.39 -8.50 -10.19
C LYS A 20 -16.13 -9.71 -9.29
N LYS A 21 -14.88 -10.17 -9.21
CA LYS A 21 -14.53 -11.41 -8.49
C LYS A 21 -14.18 -11.20 -7.02
N TYR A 22 -13.58 -10.05 -6.69
CA TYR A 22 -13.00 -9.80 -5.37
C TYR A 22 -13.44 -8.47 -4.74
N GLY A 23 -14.25 -7.66 -5.42
CA GLY A 23 -14.63 -6.32 -4.96
C GLY A 23 -13.52 -5.28 -5.17
N GLY A 24 -12.55 -5.56 -6.05
CA GLY A 24 -11.37 -4.71 -6.29
C GLY A 24 -10.11 -5.24 -5.61
N TYR A 25 -8.97 -4.60 -5.86
CA TYR A 25 -7.68 -4.97 -5.29
C TYR A 25 -7.70 -4.89 -3.76
N PHE A 26 -8.39 -3.89 -3.20
CA PHE A 26 -8.58 -3.79 -1.74
C PHE A 26 -9.16 -5.08 -1.16
N GLY A 27 -10.22 -5.61 -1.76
CA GLY A 27 -10.85 -6.85 -1.29
C GLY A 27 -9.94 -8.08 -1.42
N VAL A 28 -9.01 -8.10 -2.38
CA VAL A 28 -7.98 -9.14 -2.47
C VAL A 28 -7.02 -9.06 -1.29
N PHE A 29 -6.50 -7.87 -0.99
CA PHE A 29 -5.52 -7.68 0.08
C PHE A 29 -6.12 -7.91 1.46
N VAL A 30 -7.33 -7.41 1.72
CA VAL A 30 -8.03 -7.66 2.99
C VAL A 30 -8.26 -9.16 3.18
N ARG A 31 -8.72 -9.88 2.15
CA ARG A 31 -8.92 -11.34 2.26
C ARG A 31 -7.62 -12.12 2.47
N MET A 32 -6.49 -11.60 2.00
CA MET A 32 -5.20 -12.27 2.07
C MET A 32 -4.47 -11.98 3.38
N LEU A 33 -4.63 -10.77 3.94
CA LEU A 33 -3.79 -10.26 5.03
C LEU A 33 -4.56 -9.97 6.33
N ALA A 34 -5.87 -9.71 6.28
CA ALA A 34 -6.59 -9.30 7.46
C ALA A 34 -6.81 -10.46 8.44
N GLU A 35 -6.53 -10.19 9.72
CA GLU A 35 -6.82 -11.09 10.84
C GLU A 35 -8.02 -10.60 11.66
N GLU A 36 -8.57 -11.46 12.53
CA GLU A 36 -9.70 -11.10 13.39
C GLU A 36 -9.34 -9.92 14.32
N GLY A 37 -10.21 -8.91 14.35
CA GLY A 37 -10.03 -7.71 15.16
C GLY A 37 -9.18 -6.61 14.51
N GLU A 38 -8.75 -6.79 13.27
CA GLU A 38 -8.07 -5.74 12.50
C GLU A 38 -9.05 -4.89 11.69
N THR A 39 -8.71 -3.61 11.53
CA THR A 39 -9.45 -2.67 10.69
C THR A 39 -8.59 -2.27 9.50
N TRP A 40 -9.20 -2.21 8.33
CA TRP A 40 -8.51 -2.01 7.07
C TRP A 40 -9.19 -0.90 6.26
N ASP A 41 -8.41 0.08 5.83
CA ASP A 41 -8.82 1.14 4.92
C ASP A 41 -8.01 1.11 3.62
N PHE A 42 -8.38 1.92 2.64
CA PHE A 42 -7.62 2.07 1.41
C PHE A 42 -7.57 3.51 0.90
N PHE A 43 -6.51 3.82 0.16
CA PHE A 43 -6.32 5.10 -0.50
C PHE A 43 -5.97 4.87 -1.96
N ARG A 44 -6.71 5.49 -2.87
CA ARG A 44 -6.44 5.42 -4.32
C ARG A 44 -5.33 6.41 -4.68
N VAL A 45 -4.10 6.07 -4.29
CA VAL A 45 -2.93 6.94 -4.51
C VAL A 45 -2.68 7.22 -5.99
N ALA A 46 -3.02 6.27 -6.88
CA ALA A 46 -2.99 6.48 -8.33
C ALA A 46 -3.96 7.59 -8.81
N HIS A 47 -5.06 7.82 -8.08
CA HIS A 47 -6.02 8.90 -8.35
C HIS A 47 -5.72 10.19 -7.56
N GLY A 48 -4.62 10.24 -6.82
CA GLY A 48 -4.27 11.41 -6.02
C GLY A 48 -4.91 11.44 -4.63
N GLU A 49 -5.59 10.36 -4.21
CA GLU A 49 -6.12 10.19 -2.87
C GLU A 49 -5.02 9.67 -1.94
N PHE A 50 -4.60 10.50 -0.99
CA PHE A 50 -3.56 10.18 -0.01
C PHE A 50 -4.09 10.45 1.40
N PRO A 51 -3.66 9.67 2.41
CA PRO A 51 -3.97 9.98 3.80
C PRO A 51 -3.36 11.32 4.21
N THR A 52 -4.07 12.04 5.07
CA THR A 52 -3.55 13.19 5.81
C THR A 52 -2.53 12.77 6.85
N ASP A 53 -1.73 13.73 7.36
CA ASP A 53 -0.69 13.42 8.35
C ASP A 53 -1.27 12.86 9.66
N ASP A 54 -2.46 13.33 10.08
CA ASP A 54 -3.19 12.80 11.22
C ASP A 54 -3.65 11.35 10.98
N GLU A 55 -4.24 11.07 9.80
CA GLU A 55 -4.67 9.72 9.42
C GLU A 55 -3.49 8.75 9.36
N ILE A 56 -2.33 9.18 8.83
CA ILE A 56 -1.12 8.34 8.83
C ILE A 56 -0.82 7.88 10.26
N GLY A 57 -0.97 8.77 11.25
CA GLY A 57 -0.79 8.52 12.68
C GLY A 57 -1.63 7.37 13.24
N GLU A 58 -2.85 7.18 12.73
CA GLU A 58 -3.79 6.17 13.20
C GLU A 58 -3.47 4.74 12.71
N PHE A 59 -2.75 4.59 11.60
CA PHE A 59 -2.44 3.28 11.03
C PHE A 59 -1.19 2.63 11.65
N ASP A 60 -1.27 1.36 12.04
CA ASP A 60 -0.13 0.54 12.47
C ASP A 60 0.77 0.12 11.30
N GLY A 61 0.22 0.06 10.10
CA GLY A 61 0.98 -0.28 8.90
C GLY A 61 0.26 -0.04 7.58
N PHE A 62 1.03 -0.15 6.50
CA PHE A 62 0.59 0.14 5.14
C PHE A 62 0.95 -0.99 4.20
N VAL A 63 0.08 -1.26 3.23
CA VAL A 63 0.31 -2.16 2.11
C VAL A 63 0.31 -1.36 0.83
N ILE A 64 1.32 -1.52 -0.02
CA ILE A 64 1.42 -0.84 -1.32
C ILE A 64 1.13 -1.86 -2.41
N THR A 65 0.16 -1.59 -3.26
CA THR A 65 -0.16 -2.49 -4.37
C THR A 65 0.76 -2.25 -5.56
N GLY A 66 0.96 -3.29 -6.37
CA GLY A 66 1.59 -3.15 -7.67
C GLY A 66 0.77 -2.24 -8.59
N SER A 67 1.46 -1.60 -9.54
CA SER A 67 0.84 -0.82 -10.61
C SER A 67 1.04 -1.51 -11.95
N CYS A 68 0.01 -1.52 -12.79
CA CYS A 68 0.15 -1.80 -14.23
C CYS A 68 0.64 -0.57 -15.01
N ASN A 69 0.67 0.61 -14.36
CA ASN A 69 1.14 1.84 -14.97
C ASN A 69 2.66 1.84 -14.99
N ASP A 70 3.22 2.27 -16.11
CA ASP A 70 4.65 2.40 -16.33
C ASP A 70 5.23 3.33 -15.25
N ALA A 71 6.14 2.85 -14.40
CA ALA A 71 6.74 3.64 -13.31
C ALA A 71 7.65 4.77 -13.79
N HIS A 72 7.73 4.95 -15.11
CA HIS A 72 8.45 5.99 -15.81
C HIS A 72 7.60 7.23 -16.15
N GLY A 73 6.30 7.21 -15.84
CA GLY A 73 5.46 8.41 -15.90
C GLY A 73 5.95 9.46 -14.89
N ASN A 74 6.15 10.70 -15.33
CA ASN A 74 6.53 11.82 -14.47
C ASN A 74 5.32 12.30 -13.64
N ASP A 75 4.55 11.35 -13.12
CA ASP A 75 3.23 11.61 -12.55
C ASP A 75 3.38 12.10 -11.12
N LEU A 76 2.75 13.23 -10.83
CA LEU A 76 2.78 13.89 -9.52
C LEU A 76 2.41 12.95 -8.36
N TRP A 77 1.59 11.94 -8.62
CA TRP A 77 1.20 10.96 -7.61
C TRP A 77 2.36 10.05 -7.17
N ILE A 78 3.31 9.73 -8.06
CA ILE A 78 4.50 8.93 -7.72
C ILE A 78 5.40 9.73 -6.77
N CYS A 79 5.64 11.01 -7.07
CA CYS A 79 6.41 11.89 -6.18
C CYS A 79 5.73 12.03 -4.81
N LYS A 80 4.39 12.17 -4.77
CA LYS A 80 3.63 12.21 -3.52
C LYS A 80 3.71 10.90 -2.75
N LEU A 81 3.64 9.75 -3.43
CA LEU A 81 3.79 8.44 -2.83
C LEU A 81 5.18 8.27 -2.20
N LEU A 82 6.25 8.65 -2.89
CA LEU A 82 7.61 8.59 -2.33
C LEU A 82 7.74 9.47 -1.07
N ASN A 83 7.14 10.66 -1.05
CA ASN A 83 7.13 11.51 0.13
C ASN A 83 6.31 10.91 1.27
N LEU A 84 5.16 10.30 0.98
CA LEU A 84 4.37 9.56 1.96
C LEU A 84 5.19 8.42 2.58
N LEU A 85 5.88 7.62 1.76
CA LEU A 85 6.69 6.50 2.25
C LEU A 85 7.84 6.98 3.16
N LYS A 86 8.49 8.10 2.82
CA LYS A 86 9.50 8.71 3.70
C LYS A 86 8.90 9.12 5.05
N LYS A 87 7.69 9.67 5.07
CA LYS A 87 6.99 10.02 6.32
C LYS A 87 6.68 8.77 7.15
N ILE A 88 6.10 7.74 6.53
CA ILE A 88 5.76 6.47 7.19
C ILE A 88 7.02 5.82 7.79
N ASP A 89 8.13 5.83 7.05
CA ASP A 89 9.43 5.32 7.50
C ASP A 89 9.98 6.13 8.69
N SER A 90 9.91 7.46 8.65
CA SER A 90 10.31 8.33 9.77
C SER A 90 9.50 8.06 11.05
N MET A 91 8.25 7.64 10.89
CA MET A 91 7.36 7.23 11.98
C MET A 91 7.56 5.77 12.41
N LYS A 92 8.48 5.03 11.76
CA LYS A 92 8.78 3.61 12.01
C LYS A 92 7.56 2.68 11.90
N LYS A 93 6.59 3.05 11.05
CA LYS A 93 5.41 2.25 10.77
C LYS A 93 5.75 1.11 9.80
N LYS A 94 4.99 0.02 9.85
CA LYS A 94 5.25 -1.16 9.00
C LYS A 94 4.78 -0.90 7.57
N VAL A 95 5.57 -1.33 6.58
CA VAL A 95 5.20 -1.22 5.16
C VAL A 95 5.43 -2.54 4.46
N LEU A 96 4.43 -3.01 3.72
CA LEU A 96 4.51 -4.20 2.86
C LEU A 96 4.20 -3.80 1.42
N GLY A 97 5.12 -4.02 0.49
CA GLY A 97 4.84 -3.80 -0.93
C GLY A 97 4.60 -5.11 -1.67
N ILE A 98 3.51 -5.20 -2.46
CA ILE A 98 3.16 -6.39 -3.22
C ILE A 98 3.09 -6.03 -4.70
N CYS A 99 4.13 -6.39 -5.46
CA CYS A 99 4.20 -6.13 -6.90
C CYS A 99 3.53 -7.27 -7.69
N PHE A 100 2.52 -6.94 -8.51
CA PHE A 100 1.84 -7.87 -9.41
C PHE A 100 2.09 -7.42 -10.86
N GLY A 101 3.28 -7.71 -11.40
CA GLY A 101 3.57 -7.49 -12.83
C GLY A 101 4.90 -6.79 -13.16
N HIS A 102 5.91 -7.60 -13.42
CA HIS A 102 7.02 -7.47 -14.38
C HIS A 102 7.82 -6.17 -14.66
N GLN A 103 7.42 -4.92 -14.38
CA GLN A 103 8.25 -3.75 -14.80
C GLN A 103 8.25 -2.53 -13.86
N VAL A 104 8.27 -2.75 -12.55
CA VAL A 104 8.80 -1.74 -11.59
C VAL A 104 9.72 -2.46 -10.61
N PHE A 105 10.85 -2.89 -11.12
CA PHE A 105 11.94 -3.37 -10.28
C PHE A 105 12.38 -2.23 -9.35
N LEU A 106 12.52 -2.56 -8.07
CA LEU A 106 13.37 -1.86 -7.10
C LEU A 106 12.75 -0.65 -6.36
N PHE A 107 11.89 -0.87 -5.35
CA PHE A 107 11.98 -0.13 -4.06
C PHE A 107 11.16 -0.75 -2.90
N ILE A 108 11.08 -2.08 -2.79
CA ILE A 108 10.55 -2.79 -1.60
C ILE A 108 11.66 -3.66 -0.97
N TYR A 109 12.92 -3.23 -1.06
CA TYR A 109 14.09 -3.91 -0.46
C TYR A 109 14.64 -3.21 0.79
N TYR A 110 14.04 -2.08 1.16
CA TYR A 110 14.35 -1.25 2.31
C TYR A 110 12.96 -0.82 2.81
N PHE A 111 12.48 -1.03 4.02
CA PHE A 111 13.04 -0.86 5.34
C PHE A 111 11.93 -1.39 6.25
N THR A 112 12.10 -2.44 7.04
CA THR A 112 12.41 -2.30 8.47
C THR A 112 13.11 -3.57 8.92
N ARG A 113 14.31 -3.42 9.49
CA ARG A 113 15.10 -4.50 10.08
C ARG A 113 14.26 -5.54 10.84
N GLN A 114 14.10 -6.71 10.25
CA GLN A 114 14.43 -7.99 10.90
C GLN A 114 14.66 -9.04 9.81
N LYS A 115 15.74 -9.80 9.99
CA LYS A 115 16.22 -10.89 9.16
C LYS A 115 15.09 -11.81 8.68
N LEU A 116 15.09 -12.16 7.40
CA LEU A 116 14.69 -13.49 6.96
C LEU A 116 15.88 -14.11 6.23
N TYR A 117 16.32 -15.22 6.79
CA TYR A 117 17.38 -16.07 6.31
C TYR A 117 17.00 -16.64 4.93
N PHE A 118 17.96 -16.67 4.02
CA PHE A 118 18.12 -17.87 3.19
C PHE A 118 19.00 -18.85 3.97
#